data_AF-A0A9E5QPP0-F1
#
_entry.id   AF-A0A9E5QPP0-F1
#
_cell.length_a   1.000
_cell.length_b   1.000
_cell.length_c   1.000
_cell.angle_alpha   90.00
_cell.angle_beta   90.00
_cell.angle_gamma   90.00
#
_symmetry.space_group_name_H-M   'P 1'
#
loop_
_entity.id
_entity.type
_entity.pdbx_description
1 polymer ?
#
loop_
_entity_poly.entity_id
_entity_poly.type
_entity_poly.pdbx_seq_one_letter_code
_entity_poly.pdbx_strand_id
1 'polypeptide(L)' 'MIAIDFGTSNTIVAHDRDGALYLAGLSRSEADPSIPSVVYVNAPDRVLVGQAALEQRDELGSRLFRELLSGALA' A
#
# COMPACT_ATOMS: atom_id res chain seq x y z
N MET A 1 -4.18 23.71 -0.89
CA MET A 1 -2.79 23.22 -0.97
C MET A 1 -2.77 21.73 -0.58
N ILE A 2 -1.80 20.94 -1.05
CA ILE A 2 -1.63 19.54 -0.64
C ILE A 2 -0.29 19.42 0.09
N ALA A 3 -0.28 18.74 1.23
CA ALA A 3 0.93 18.31 1.92
C ALA A 3 1.07 16.80 1.78
N ILE A 4 2.26 16.34 1.40
CA ILE A 4 2.57 14.92 1.23
C ILE A 4 3.81 14.61 2.06
N ASP A 5 3.71 13.60 2.92
CA ASP A 5 4.84 13.01 3.61
C ASP A 5 5.20 11.69 2.93
N PHE A 6 6.40 11.61 2.33
CA PHE A 6 6.92 10.42 1.68
C PHE A 6 7.79 9.63 2.66
N GLY A 7 7.15 8.98 3.63
CA GLY A 7 7.82 8.11 4.59
C GLY A 7 8.31 6.80 3.96
N THR A 8 9.32 6.18 4.60
CA THR A 8 9.92 4.93 4.13
C THR A 8 8.91 3.78 4.02
N SER A 9 8.02 3.64 5.02
CA SER A 9 7.05 2.54 5.07
C SER A 9 5.65 2.96 4.61
N ASN A 10 5.26 4.20 4.90
CA ASN A 10 3.94 4.72 4.58
C ASN A 10 4.05 6.18 4.08
N THR A 11 3.14 6.53 3.20
CA THR A 11 2.90 7.88 2.68
C THR A 11 1.61 8.42 3.28
N ILE A 12 1.60 9.70 3.64
CA ILE A 12 0.41 10.41 4.14
C ILE A 12 0.12 11.60 3.23
N VAL A 13 -1.15 11.79 2.88
CA VAL A 13 -1.61 12.93 2.07
C VAL A 13 -2.64 13.74 2.86
N ALA A 14 -2.38 15.04 2.97
CA ALA A 14 -3.28 15.99 3.61
C ALA A 14 -3.65 17.12 2.65
N HIS A 15 -4.88 17.59 2.73
CA HIS A 15 -5.34 18.79 2.03
C HIS A 15 -5.46 19.94 3.02
N ASP A 16 -4.90 21.09 2.66
CA ASP A 16 -5.14 22.32 3.37
C ASP A 16 -6.55 22.85 3.06
N ARG A 17 -7.33 23.05 4.11
CA ARG A 17 -8.64 23.69 4.09
C ARG A 17 -8.67 24.70 5.23
N ASP A 18 -8.94 25.96 4.90
CA ASP A 18 -9.09 27.04 5.88
C ASP A 18 -7.87 27.21 6.82
N GLY A 19 -6.65 26.91 6.34
CA GLY A 19 -5.41 27.06 7.11
C GLY A 19 -5.08 25.88 8.03
N ALA A 20 -5.84 24.78 7.93
CA ALA A 20 -5.60 23.54 8.66
C ALA A 20 -5.41 22.36 7.69
N LEU A 21 -4.52 21.43 8.04
CA LEU A 21 -4.29 20.21 7.28
C LEU A 21 -5.34 19.15 7.65
N TYR A 22 -6.08 18.69 6.65
CA TYR A 22 -7.08 17.63 6.77
C TYR A 22 -6.60 16.38 6.05
N LEU A 23 -6.56 15.26 6.76
CA LEU A 23 -6.29 13.95 6.18
C LEU A 23 -7.57 13.42 5.53
N ALA A 24 -7.49 13.08 4.24
CA ALA A 24 -8.56 12.36 3.57
C ALA A 24 -8.74 10.99 4.26
N GLY A 25 -9.96 10.64 4.68
CA GLY A 25 -10.26 9.39 5.39
C GLY A 25 -10.50 9.53 6.91
N LEU A 26 -10.06 10.61 7.56
CA LEU A 26 -10.32 10.81 9.01
C LEU A 26 -11.71 11.38 9.34
N SER A 27 -12.67 11.34 8.42
CA SER A 27 -14.06 11.69 8.72
C SER A 27 -14.71 10.62 9.59
N ARG A 28 -14.44 10.65 10.89
CA ARG A 28 -15.12 9.97 12.02
C ARG A 28 -15.43 8.45 11.93
N SER A 29 -15.19 7.72 10.84
CA SER A 29 -15.47 6.28 10.83
C SER A 29 -14.75 5.42 9.77
N GLU A 30 -13.71 5.90 9.09
CA GLU A 30 -13.05 5.10 8.05
C GLU A 30 -11.52 5.05 8.18
N ALA A 31 -10.99 4.03 7.50
CA ALA A 31 -9.65 3.44 7.51
C ALA A 31 -8.46 4.35 7.86
N ASP A 32 -7.38 3.70 8.33
CA ASP A 32 -6.06 4.31 8.48
C ASP A 32 -5.70 5.12 7.21
N PRO A 33 -5.45 6.44 7.30
CA PRO A 33 -5.13 7.28 6.15
C PRO A 33 -3.72 7.02 5.59
N SER A 34 -2.99 6.04 6.14
CA SER A 34 -1.69 5.63 5.67
C SER A 34 -1.76 4.81 4.37
N ILE A 35 -0.98 5.21 3.37
CA ILE A 35 -0.81 4.48 2.12
C ILE A 35 0.55 3.79 2.18
N PRO A 36 0.66 2.45 2.05
CA PRO A 36 1.96 1.78 2.04
C PRO A 36 2.90 2.35 0.97
N SER A 37 4.15 2.63 1.33
CA SER A 37 5.18 3.12 0.41
C SER A 37 5.78 1.96 -0.39
N VAL A 38 4.93 1.30 -1.18
CA VAL A 38 5.27 0.09 -1.95
C VAL A 38 4.81 0.24 -3.39
N VAL A 39 5.67 -0.20 -4.32
CA VAL A 39 5.39 -0.31 -5.74
C VAL A 39 5.65 -1.73 -6.17
N TYR A 40 4.72 -2.31 -6.92
CA TYR A 40 4.88 -3.63 -7.56
C TYR A 40 4.73 -3.48 -9.06
N VAL A 41 5.73 -3.92 -9.81
CA VAL A 41 5.76 -3.86 -11.28
C VAL A 41 5.60 -5.26 -11.82
N ASN A 42 4.41 -5.57 -12.37
CA ASN A 42 4.13 -6.87 -12.98
C ASN A 42 4.62 -6.92 -14.43
N ALA A 43 4.38 -5.84 -15.17
CA ALA A 43 4.80 -5.61 -16.54
C ALA A 43 5.00 -4.09 -16.76
N PRO A 44 5.65 -3.64 -17.84
CA PRO A 44 5.92 -2.21 -18.06
C PRO A 44 4.69 -1.31 -18.02
N ASP A 45 3.52 -1.83 -18.38
CA ASP A 45 2.23 -1.15 -18.41
C ASP A 45 1.30 -1.52 -17.22
N ARG A 46 1.79 -2.34 -16.28
CA ARG A 46 1.00 -2.83 -15.13
C ARG A 46 1.76 -2.63 -13.83
N VAL A 47 1.58 -1.45 -13.27
CA VAL A 47 2.16 -1.02 -11.99
C VAL A 47 1.07 -0.92 -10.94
N LEU A 48 1.25 -1.61 -9.82
CA LEU A 48 0.43 -1.47 -8.61
C LEU A 48 1.18 -0.61 -7.61
N VAL A 49 0.46 0.20 -6.84
CA VAL A 49 1.01 1.07 -5.79
C VAL A 49 0.17 0.96 -4.52
N GLY A 50 0.78 1.25 -3.37
CA GLY A 50 0.07 1.29 -2.10
C GLY A 50 -0.46 -0.08 -1.67
N GLN A 51 -1.70 -0.09 -1.17
CA GLN A 51 -2.34 -1.29 -0.62
C GLN A 51 -2.40 -2.44 -1.64
N ALA A 52 -2.74 -2.17 -2.90
CA ALA A 52 -2.80 -3.19 -3.95
C ALA A 52 -1.43 -3.83 -4.23
N ALA A 53 -0.33 -3.06 -4.11
CA ALA A 53 1.02 -3.61 -4.26
C ALA A 53 1.41 -4.51 -3.07
N LEU A 54 0.99 -4.14 -1.87
CA LEU A 54 1.23 -4.91 -0.64
C LEU A 54 0.48 -6.25 -0.69
N GLU A 55 -0.80 -6.24 -1.07
CA GLU A 55 -1.61 -7.44 -1.23
C GLU A 55 -1.00 -8.40 -2.27
N GLN A 56 -0.56 -7.87 -3.40
CA GLN A 56 0.10 -8.67 -4.43
C GLN A 56 1.38 -9.35 -3.93
N ARG A 57 2.17 -8.67 -3.10
CA ARG A 57 3.37 -9.26 -2.47
C ARG A 57 3.01 -10.43 -1.56
N ASP A 58 1.98 -10.26 -0.73
CA ASP A 58 1.58 -11.26 0.26
C ASP A 58 0.95 -12.49 -0.41
N GLU A 59 0.23 -12.31 -1.51
CA GLU A 59 -0.26 -13.41 -2.36
C GLU A 59 0.88 -14.24 -2.96
N LEU A 60 1.91 -13.56 -3.50
CA LEU A 60 3.08 -14.23 -4.10
C LEU A 60 3.88 -15.00 -3.05
N GLY A 61 4.11 -14.40 -1.87
CA GLY A 61 4.74 -15.09 -0.74
C GLY A 61 3.96 -16.32 -0.31
N SER A 62 2.63 -16.21 -0.20
CA SER A 62 1.74 -17.32 0.15
C SER A 62 1.71 -18.42 -0.91
N ARG A 63 1.85 -18.08 -2.20
CA ARG A 63 1.97 -19.05 -3.29
C ARG A 63 3.31 -19.80 -3.20
N LEU A 64 4.42 -19.07 -3.09
CA LEU A 64 5.75 -19.66 -3.00
C LEU A 64 5.87 -20.62 -1.82
N PHE A 65 5.36 -20.22 -0.65
CA PHE A 65 5.36 -21.07 0.54
C PHE A 65 4.62 -22.40 0.31
N ARG A 66 3.45 -22.36 -0.34
CA ARG A 66 2.68 -23.58 -0.66
C ARG A 66 3.41 -24.48 -1.66
N GLU A 67 4.03 -23.90 -2.68
CA GLU A 67 4.81 -24.65 -3.67
C GLU A 67 6.00 -25.37 -3.02
N LEU A 68 6.76 -24.68 -2.16
CA LEU A 68 7.86 -25.26 -1.41
C LEU A 68 7.43 -26.43 -0.52
N LEU A 69 6.30 -26.30 0.18
CA LEU A 69 5.75 -27.39 0.98
C LEU A 69 5.32 -28.59 0.12
N SER A 70 4.70 -28.35 -1.03
CA SER A 70 4.26 -29.44 -1.93
C SER A 70 5.43 -30.18 -2.58
N GLY A 71 6.53 -29.48 -2.90
CA GLY A 71 7.73 -30.08 -3.47
C GLY A 71 8.61 -30.80 -2.43
N ALA A 72 8.52 -30.42 -1.15
CA ALA A 72 9.23 -31.08 -0.05
C ALA A 72 8.55 -32.38 0.44
N LEU A 73 7.30 -32.62 0.03
CA LEU A 73 6.49 -33.79 0.42
C LEU A 73 6.36 -34.84 -0.70
N ALA A 74 7.04 -34.66 -1.84
CA ALA A 74 7.12 -35.58 -2.96
C ALA A 74 8.46 -36.34 -2.96
#